data_AF-A0A3C0GJM3-F1
#
_entry.id   AF-A0A3C0GJM3-F1
#
_cell.length_a   1.000
_cell.length_b   1.000
_cell.length_c   1.000
_cell.angle_alpha   90.00
_cell.angle_beta   90.00
_cell.angle_gamma   90.00
#
_symmetry.space_group_name_H-M   'P 1'
#
loop_
_entity.id
_entity.type
_entity.pdbx_description
1 polymer ?
#
loop_
_entity_poly.entity_id
_entity_poly.type
_entity_poly.pdbx_seq_one_letter_code
_entity_poly.pdbx_strand_id
1 'polypeptide(L)' 'MTSNYIKQKKAAMTWTMYVMEAVGRAKRTGIPVTLHVGKETSAMVLQEALLALAFQGEDAAWNVHIETH' A
#
# COMPACT_ATOMS: atom_id res chain seq x y z
N MET A 1 18.29 -7.93 22.26
CA MET A 1 16.92 -7.50 21.91
C MET A 1 16.91 -6.51 20.74
N THR A 2 17.41 -6.87 19.54
CA THR A 2 17.51 -5.89 18.43
C THR A 2 17.18 -6.44 17.04
N SER A 3 16.90 -7.75 16.89
CA SER A 3 16.76 -8.36 15.55
C SER A 3 15.38 -8.13 14.88
N ASN A 4 14.29 -8.04 15.66
CA ASN A 4 12.94 -7.92 15.08
C ASN A 4 12.61 -6.52 14.53
N TYR A 5 13.18 -5.46 15.09
CA TYR A 5 12.91 -4.08 14.66
C TYR A 5 13.39 -3.81 13.23
N ILE A 6 14.54 -4.37 12.83
CA ILE A 6 15.12 -4.14 11.50
C ILE A 6 14.32 -4.87 10.41
N LYS A 7 13.80 -6.07 10.70
CA LYS A 7 12.93 -6.81 9.77
C LYS A 7 11.59 -6.09 9.57
N GLN A 8 10.99 -5.58 10.64
CA GLN A 8 9.74 -4.82 10.55
C GLN A 8 9.92 -3.52 9.77
N LYS A 9 11.03 -2.78 9.98
CA LYS A 9 11.31 -1.56 9.22
C LYS A 9 11.52 -1.83 7.72
N LYS A 10 12.24 -2.90 7.35
CA LYS A 10 12.40 -3.29 5.94
C LYS A 10 11.07 -3.72 5.31
N ALA A 11 10.27 -4.51 6.02
CA ALA A 11 8.96 -4.93 5.54
C ALA A 11 8.01 -3.74 5.37
N ALA A 12 7.94 -2.84 6.37
CA ALA A 12 7.14 -1.61 6.31
C ALA A 12 7.59 -0.70 5.15
N MET A 13 8.91 -0.53 4.96
CA MET A 13 9.48 0.23 3.85
C MET A 13 9.13 -0.39 2.50
N THR A 14 8.95 -1.72 2.45
CA THR A 14 8.52 -2.43 1.24
C THR A 14 7.03 -2.14 0.95
N TRP A 15 6.16 -2.22 1.96
CA TRP A 15 4.72 -1.99 1.79
C TRP A 15 4.38 -0.55 1.40
N THR A 16 4.98 0.45 2.04
CA THR A 16 4.77 1.87 1.67
C THR A 16 5.20 2.12 0.23
N MET A 17 6.30 1.50 -0.22
CA MET A 17 6.77 1.62 -1.59
C MET A 17 5.81 0.97 -2.60
N TYR A 18 5.23 -0.19 -2.27
CA TYR A 18 4.19 -0.82 -3.07
C TYR A 18 2.93 0.06 -3.21
N VAL A 19 2.49 0.69 -2.12
CA VAL A 19 1.34 1.62 -2.14
C VAL A 19 1.66 2.83 -3.02
N MET A 20 2.81 3.48 -2.80
CA MET A 20 3.21 4.64 -3.59
C MET A 20 3.36 4.31 -5.07
N GLU A 21 3.84 3.11 -5.41
CA GLU A 21 3.92 2.67 -6.81
C GLU A 21 2.53 2.47 -7.41
N ALA A 22 1.62 1.79 -6.70
CA ALA A 22 0.26 1.56 -7.16
C ALA A 22 -0.51 2.87 -7.34
N VAL A 23 -0.44 3.78 -6.36
CA VAL A 23 -1.03 5.12 -6.43
C VAL A 23 -0.41 5.92 -7.58
N GLY A 24 0.92 5.87 -7.72
CA GLY A 24 1.63 6.54 -8.81
C GLY A 24 1.29 5.99 -10.20
N ARG A 25 0.97 4.70 -10.32
CA ARG A 25 0.45 4.09 -11.56
C ARG A 25 -1.00 4.50 -11.82
N ALA A 26 -1.86 4.47 -10.80
CA ALA A 26 -3.25 4.89 -10.91
C ALA A 26 -3.34 6.37 -11.34
N LYS A 27 -2.49 7.23 -10.79
CA LYS A 27 -2.38 8.66 -11.15
C LYS A 27 -1.91 8.89 -12.58
N ARG A 28 -0.93 8.09 -13.06
CA ARG A 28 -0.38 8.22 -14.42
C ARG A 28 -1.31 7.70 -15.50
N THR A 29 -2.01 6.60 -15.21
CA THR A 29 -2.85 5.91 -16.19
C THR A 29 -4.30 6.40 -16.15
N GLY A 30 -4.76 6.92 -15.02
CA GLY A 30 -6.19 7.21 -14.79
C GLY A 30 -7.04 5.95 -14.67
N ILE A 31 -6.41 4.77 -14.56
CA ILE A 31 -7.07 3.47 -14.52
C ILE A 31 -6.96 2.92 -13.09
N PRO A 32 -8.00 2.24 -12.56
CA PRO A 32 -7.91 1.55 -11.30
C PRO A 32 -6.80 0.49 -11.28
N VAL A 33 -6.02 0.43 -10.20
CA VAL A 33 -4.93 -0.53 -10.02
C VAL A 33 -5.28 -1.50 -8.91
N THR A 34 -5.22 -2.80 -9.18
CA THR A 34 -5.44 -3.84 -8.18
C THR A 34 -4.12 -4.38 -7.64
N LEU A 35 -3.95 -4.35 -6.32
CA LEU A 35 -2.86 -4.97 -5.58
C LEU A 35 -3.30 -6.32 -5.04
N HIS A 36 -2.63 -7.38 -5.47
CA HIS A 36 -2.85 -8.73 -4.94
C HIS A 36 -1.92 -9.01 -3.76
N VAL A 37 -2.48 -9.48 -2.64
CA VAL A 37 -1.74 -9.70 -1.39
C VAL A 37 -2.08 -11.08 -0.83
N GLY A 38 -1.06 -11.92 -0.61
CA GLY A 38 -1.27 -13.28 -0.07
C GLY A 38 -1.43 -13.37 1.45
N LYS A 39 -1.52 -12.24 2.16
CA LYS A 39 -1.70 -12.20 3.62
C LYS A 39 -2.69 -11.11 3.99
N GLU A 40 -3.69 -11.47 4.78
CA GLU A 40 -4.69 -10.53 5.29
C GLU A 40 -4.07 -9.38 6.09
N THR A 41 -3.09 -9.68 6.97
CA THR A 41 -2.37 -8.65 7.72
C THR A 41 -1.68 -7.62 6.82
N SER A 42 -1.16 -8.07 5.67
CA SER A 42 -0.52 -7.17 4.71
C SER A 42 -1.57 -6.33 3.97
N ALA A 43 -2.73 -6.90 3.62
CA ALA A 43 -3.82 -6.16 3.03
C ALA A 43 -4.35 -5.06 3.96
N MET A 44 -4.48 -5.35 5.25
CA MET A 44 -4.92 -4.37 6.25
C MET A 44 -3.95 -3.18 6.33
N VAL A 45 -2.64 -3.45 6.41
CA VAL A 45 -1.61 -2.39 6.43
C VAL A 45 -1.64 -1.54 5.15
N LEU A 46 -1.86 -2.17 3.99
CA LEU A 46 -1.95 -1.45 2.72
C LEU A 46 -3.22 -0.60 2.62
N GLN A 47 -4.35 -1.09 3.14
CA GLN A 47 -5.61 -0.32 3.22
C GLN A 47 -5.44 0.90 4.14
N GLU A 48 -4.82 0.73 5.30
CA GLU A 48 -4.53 1.84 6.22
C GLU A 48 -3.61 2.89 5.57
N ALA A 49 -2.59 2.46 4.85
CA ALA A 49 -1.68 3.35 4.13
C ALA A 49 -2.38 4.10 2.99
N LEU A 50 -3.23 3.43 2.21
CA LEU A 50 -4.04 4.07 1.16
C LEU A 50 -5.02 5.07 1.76
N LEU A 51 -5.66 4.73 2.86
CA LEU A 51 -6.59 5.62 3.56
C LEU A 51 -5.87 6.88 4.07
N ALA A 52 -4.68 6.73 4.66
CA ALA A 52 -3.88 7.86 5.10
C ALA A 52 -3.49 8.78 3.94
N LEU A 53 -3.15 8.23 2.77
CA LEU A 53 -2.84 9.02 1.57
C LEU A 53 -4.08 9.73 1.02
N ALA A 54 -5.24 9.06 1.00
CA ALA A 54 -6.50 9.67 0.61
C ALA A 54 -6.85 10.86 1.52
N PHE A 55 -6.67 10.72 2.84
CA PHE A 55 -6.85 11.81 3.80
C PHE A 55 -5.86 12.96 3.62
N GLN A 56 -4.67 12.70 3.08
CA GLN A 56 -3.69 13.73 2.72
C GLN A 56 -4.01 14.45 1.39
N GLY A 57 -5.10 14.07 0.71
CA GLY A 57 -5.54 14.67 -0.55
C GLY A 57 -5.06 13.93 -1.79
N GLU A 58 -4.49 12.73 -1.65
CA GLU A 58 -4.05 11.94 -2.80
C GLU A 58 -5.21 11.12 -3.37
N ASP A 59 -6.01 11.74 -4.23
CA ASP A 59 -7.23 11.17 -4.83
C ASP A 59 -7.00 9.86 -5.60
N ALA A 60 -5.79 9.70 -6.14
CA ALA A 60 -5.38 8.47 -6.83
C ALA A 60 -5.35 7.24 -5.91
N ALA A 61 -5.34 7.42 -4.58
CA ALA A 61 -5.47 6.33 -3.62
C ALA A 61 -6.84 5.64 -3.70
N TRP A 62 -7.91 6.36 -4.08
CA TRP A 62 -9.24 5.77 -4.28
C TRP A 62 -9.31 4.81 -5.47
N ASN A 63 -8.40 4.97 -6.42
CA ASN A 63 -8.29 4.12 -7.60
C ASN A 63 -7.43 2.87 -7.35
N VAL A 64 -7.02 2.60 -6.10
CA VAL A 64 -6.24 1.41 -5.77
C VAL A 64 -7.11 0.42 -5.01
N HIS A 65 -7.32 -0.76 -5.60
CA HIS A 65 -8.05 -1.86 -4.98
C HIS A 65 -7.08 -2.87 -4.38
N ILE A 66 -7.49 -3.51 -3.29
CA ILE A 66 -6.70 -4.55 -2.64
C ILE A 66 -7.49 -5.86 -2.67
N GLU A 67 -6.89 -6.88 -3.27
CA GLU A 67 -7.43 -8.23 -3.31
C GLU A 67 -6.53 -9.20 -2.54
N THR A 68 -7.14 -9.97 -1.64
CA THR A 68 -6.48 -11.04 -0.90
C THR A 68 -6.78 -12.38 -1.53
N HIS A 69 -5.74 -13.22 -1.66
CA HIS A 69 -5.82 -14.61 -2.12
C HIS A 69 -5.37 -15.58 -1.02
#